data_AF-A0A6C1TV94-F1
#
_entry.id   AF-A0A6C1TV94-F1
#
_cell.length_a   1.000
_cell.length_b   1.000
_cell.length_c   1.000
_cell.angle_alpha   90.00
_cell.angle_beta   90.00
_cell.angle_gamma   90.00
#
_symmetry.space_group_name_H-M   'P 1'
#
loop_
_entity.id
_entity.type
_entity.pdbx_description
1 polymer ?
#
loop_
_entity_poly.entity_id
_entity_poly.type
_entity_poly.pdbx_seq_one_letter_code
_entity_poly.pdbx_strand_id
1 'polypeptide(L)'
;MADTETTNPERSGWQYSSFALAFAALIVVPALLALSLQARATTTTLLVYLPVASFALGLIDATWFRFTWSFPFTAAAMFWVSTLLMYNPGTWIYAVGVLLVCALGGALGGALTAKGER
;
A
#
# COMPACT_ATOMS: atom_id res chain seq x y z
N MET A 1 -38.66 21.84 -19.87
CA MET A 1 -37.71 20.72 -19.79
C MET A 1 -36.54 21.25 -18.99
N ALA A 2 -36.43 20.87 -17.73
CA ALA A 2 -35.33 21.29 -16.87
C ALA A 2 -34.23 20.22 -16.97
N ASP A 3 -33.05 20.62 -17.46
CA ASP A 3 -31.87 19.78 -17.49
C ASP A 3 -31.43 19.52 -16.04
N THR A 4 -31.70 18.31 -15.55
CA THR A 4 -31.10 17.84 -14.31
C THR A 4 -29.63 17.57 -14.57
N GLU A 5 -28.80 18.59 -14.37
CA GLU A 5 -27.35 18.45 -14.23
C GLU A 5 -27.10 17.44 -13.10
N THR A 6 -26.79 16.20 -13.47
CA THR A 6 -26.33 15.18 -12.52
C THR A 6 -24.94 15.61 -12.06
N THR A 7 -24.89 16.44 -11.03
CA THR A 7 -23.66 16.73 -10.29
C THR A 7 -23.19 15.40 -9.72
N ASN A 8 -22.26 14.75 -10.42
CA ASN A 8 -21.56 13.59 -9.88
C ASN A 8 -20.98 14.02 -8.53
N PRO A 9 -21.26 13.31 -7.43
CA PRO A 9 -20.77 13.70 -6.12
C PRO A 9 -19.24 13.82 -6.21
N GLU A 10 -18.75 15.04 -5.99
CA GLU A 10 -17.33 15.36 -6.07
C GLU A 10 -16.57 14.47 -5.09
N ARG A 11 -15.72 13.59 -5.62
CA ARG A 11 -14.96 12.64 -4.81
C ARG A 11 -13.99 13.42 -3.93
N SER A 12 -14.23 13.41 -2.62
CA SER A 12 -13.31 14.02 -1.65
C SER A 12 -11.91 13.43 -1.81
N GLY A 13 -10.89 14.29 -1.87
CA GLY A 13 -9.48 13.88 -2.00
C GLY A 13 -9.00 12.90 -0.93
N TRP A 14 -9.72 12.82 0.19
CA TRP A 14 -9.50 11.84 1.25
C TRP A 14 -9.60 10.38 0.77
N GLN A 15 -10.36 10.11 -0.29
CA GLN A 15 -10.49 8.78 -0.89
C GLN A 15 -9.17 8.26 -1.49
N TYR A 16 -8.21 9.13 -1.81
CA TYR A 16 -6.93 8.74 -2.40
C TYR A 16 -5.79 8.64 -1.38
N SER A 17 -6.06 8.90 -0.10
CA SER A 17 -5.04 8.91 0.96
C SER A 17 -4.31 7.58 1.10
N SER A 18 -5.00 6.43 1.02
CA SER A 18 -4.37 5.11 1.05
C SER A 18 -3.38 4.90 -0.09
N PHE A 19 -3.70 5.37 -1.30
CA PHE A 19 -2.79 5.27 -2.45
C PHE A 19 -1.59 6.20 -2.30
N ALA A 20 -1.79 7.41 -1.77
CA ALA A 20 -0.68 8.31 -1.45
C ALA A 20 0.25 7.71 -0.38
N LEU A 21 -0.31 7.07 0.65
CA LEU A 21 0.46 6.34 1.66
C LEU A 21 1.21 5.15 1.07
N ALA A 22 0.56 4.35 0.22
CA ALA A 22 1.20 3.22 -0.44
C ALA A 22 2.35 3.68 -1.35
N PHE A 23 2.16 4.76 -2.10
CA PHE A 23 3.21 5.36 -2.91
C PHE A 23 4.39 5.84 -2.05
N ALA A 24 4.12 6.58 -0.98
CA ALA A 24 5.15 7.04 -0.05
C ALA A 24 5.90 5.86 0.58
N ALA A 25 5.17 4.85 1.06
CA ALA A 25 5.75 3.72 1.78
C ALA A 25 6.50 2.74 0.87
N LEU A 26 6.03 2.49 -0.35
CA LEU A 26 6.56 1.43 -1.21
C LEU A 26 7.51 1.93 -2.29
N ILE A 27 7.58 3.25 -2.52
CA ILE A 27 8.47 3.86 -3.51
C ILE A 27 9.38 4.89 -2.85
N VAL A 28 8.82 5.90 -2.19
CA VAL A 28 9.62 7.03 -1.65
C VAL A 28 10.54 6.59 -0.52
N VAL A 29 10.02 5.88 0.49
CA VAL A 29 10.84 5.42 1.62
C VAL A 29 11.96 4.48 1.17
N PRO A 30 11.71 3.45 0.33
CA PRO A 30 12.79 2.65 -0.26
C PRO A 30 13.86 3.46 -0.98
N ALA A 31 13.47 4.47 -1.77
CA ALA A 31 14.43 5.32 -2.46
C ALA A 31 15.29 6.11 -1.47
N LEU A 32 14.68 6.68 -0.43
CA LEU A 32 15.40 7.41 0.61
C LEU A 32 16.35 6.50 1.39
N LEU A 33 15.94 5.28 1.72
CA LEU A 33 16.81 4.29 2.38
C LEU A 33 18.00 3.92 1.49
N ALA A 34 17.78 3.74 0.19
CA ALA A 34 18.85 3.46 -0.77
C ALA A 34 19.85 4.61 -0.90
N LEU A 35 19.38 5.86 -0.80
CA LEU A 35 20.25 7.05 -0.82
C LEU A 35 20.98 7.31 0.49
N SER A 36 20.42 6.88 1.62
CA SER A 36 20.91 7.23 2.96
C SER A 36 21.81 6.16 3.59
N LEU A 37 21.72 4.91 3.13
CA LEU A 37 22.39 3.77 3.75
C LEU A 37 23.34 3.06 2.77
N GLN A 38 24.34 2.39 3.33
CA GLN A 38 25.20 1.48 2.55
C GLN A 38 24.38 0.27 2.08
N ALA A 39 24.70 -0.28 0.90
CA ALA A 39 23.93 -1.35 0.26
C ALA A 39 23.55 -2.54 1.17
N ARG A 40 24.48 -3.00 2.03
CA ARG A 40 24.21 -4.09 2.98
C ARG A 40 23.20 -3.69 4.06
N ALA A 41 23.31 -2.47 4.58
CA ALA A 41 22.38 -1.93 5.56
C ALA A 41 21.01 -1.70 4.91
N THR A 42 20.96 -1.11 3.72
CA THR A 42 19.73 -0.92 2.94
C THR A 42 18.97 -2.23 2.76
N THR A 43 19.67 -3.30 2.33
CA THR A 43 19.06 -4.62 2.13
C THR A 43 18.46 -5.16 3.42
N THR A 44 19.22 -5.11 4.52
CA THR A 44 18.77 -5.61 5.83
C THR A 44 17.56 -4.83 6.33
N THR A 45 17.58 -3.50 6.19
CA THR A 45 16.46 -2.64 6.57
C THR A 45 15.21 -2.94 5.75
N LEU A 46 15.33 -3.14 4.44
CA LEU A 46 14.19 -3.40 3.56
C LEU A 46 13.53 -4.77 3.82
N LEU A 47 14.30 -5.78 4.24
CA LEU A 47 13.76 -7.08 4.62
C LEU A 47 12.81 -7.01 5.82
N VAL A 48 13.01 -6.06 6.74
CA VAL A 48 12.11 -5.82 7.88
C VAL A 48 11.03 -4.82 7.52
N TYR A 49 11.41 -3.74 6.83
CA TYR A 49 10.52 -2.65 6.49
C TYR A 49 9.37 -3.08 5.58
N LEU A 50 9.64 -3.82 4.50
CA LEU A 50 8.62 -4.19 3.53
C LEU A 50 7.45 -4.98 4.12
N PRO A 51 7.64 -6.06 4.91
CA PRO A 51 6.52 -6.76 5.50
C PRO A 51 5.75 -5.88 6.50
N VAL A 52 6.44 -5.09 7.32
CA VAL A 52 5.80 -4.19 8.30
C VAL A 52 4.96 -3.12 7.60
N ALA A 53 5.54 -2.44 6.62
CA ALA A 53 4.86 -1.41 5.85
C ALA A 53 3.67 -1.98 5.06
N SER A 54 3.84 -3.13 4.41
CA SER A 54 2.77 -3.77 3.65
C SER A 54 1.59 -4.16 4.54
N PHE A 55 1.89 -4.74 5.71
CA PHE A 55 0.86 -5.11 6.68
C PHE A 55 0.11 -3.88 7.19
N ALA A 56 0.86 -2.84 7.57
CA ALA A 56 0.29 -1.59 8.07
C ALA A 56 -0.57 -0.90 7.01
N LEU A 57 -0.15 -0.86 5.75
CA LEU A 57 -0.94 -0.30 4.65
C LEU A 57 -2.28 -1.02 4.49
N GLY A 58 -2.26 -2.36 4.45
CA GLY A 58 -3.50 -3.14 4.35
C GLY A 58 -4.42 -2.91 5.54
N LEU A 59 -3.85 -2.90 6.75
CA LEU A 59 -4.59 -2.64 7.98
C LEU A 59 -5.24 -1.25 7.97
N ILE A 60 -4.48 -0.20 7.66
CA ILE A 60 -4.95 1.18 7.60
C ILE A 60 -6.06 1.31 6.55
N ASP A 61 -5.82 0.83 5.34
CA ASP A 61 -6.80 0.92 4.24
C ASP A 61 -8.13 0.26 4.61
N ALA A 62 -8.09 -0.94 5.18
CA ALA A 62 -9.30 -1.67 5.59
C ALA A 62 -9.97 -1.15 6.87
N THR A 63 -9.32 -0.26 7.61
CA THR A 63 -9.94 0.46 8.74
C THR A 63 -10.57 1.77 8.31
N TRP A 64 -9.98 2.46 7.33
CA TRP A 64 -10.53 3.70 6.75
C TRP A 64 -11.63 3.42 5.74
N PHE A 65 -11.50 2.31 5.02
CA PHE A 65 -12.38 1.89 3.94
C PHE A 65 -12.73 0.42 4.11
N ARG A 66 -13.69 -0.06 3.33
CA ARG A 66 -14.03 -1.48 3.31
C ARG A 66 -12.91 -2.28 2.63
N PHE A 67 -12.51 -3.39 3.24
CA PHE A 67 -11.54 -4.32 2.64
C PHE A 67 -11.95 -4.73 1.21
N THR A 68 -10.99 -4.61 0.29
CA THR A 68 -11.09 -5.06 -1.11
C THR A 68 -9.75 -5.62 -1.57
N TRP A 69 -9.77 -6.55 -2.52
CA TRP A 69 -8.54 -7.09 -3.11
C TRP A 69 -7.81 -6.09 -4.01
N SER A 70 -8.49 -5.05 -4.50
CA SER A 70 -7.88 -4.03 -5.36
C SER A 70 -6.69 -3.35 -4.69
N PHE A 71 -6.80 -3.01 -3.39
CA PHE A 71 -5.72 -2.30 -2.72
C PHE A 71 -4.43 -3.14 -2.57
N PRO A 72 -4.47 -4.40 -2.09
CA PRO A 72 -3.30 -5.29 -2.13
C PRO A 72 -2.66 -5.46 -3.51
N PHE A 73 -3.48 -5.58 -4.57
CA PHE A 73 -2.97 -5.65 -5.94
C PHE A 73 -2.27 -4.35 -6.36
N THR A 74 -2.87 -3.19 -6.04
CA THR A 74 -2.26 -1.89 -6.33
C THR A 74 -0.97 -1.68 -5.54
N ALA A 75 -0.92 -2.05 -4.26
CA ALA A 75 0.28 -1.99 -3.44
C ALA A 75 1.41 -2.86 -4.03
N ALA A 76 1.10 -4.10 -4.43
CA ALA A 76 2.05 -4.98 -5.10
C ALA A 76 2.55 -4.39 -6.43
N ALA A 77 1.67 -3.78 -7.22
CA ALA A 77 2.04 -3.11 -8.46
C ALA A 77 2.93 -1.87 -8.21
N MET A 78 2.64 -1.07 -7.18
CA MET A 78 3.49 0.06 -6.79
C MET A 78 4.88 -0.40 -6.36
N PHE A 79 4.96 -1.47 -5.55
CA PHE A 79 6.25 -2.05 -5.18
C PHE A 79 6.98 -2.63 -6.40
N TRP A 80 6.26 -3.28 -7.33
CA TRP A 80 6.87 -3.75 -8.59
C TRP A 80 7.52 -2.60 -9.35
N VAL A 81 6.85 -1.45 -9.49
CA VAL A 81 7.45 -0.24 -10.08
C VAL A 81 8.70 0.18 -9.29
N SER A 82 8.65 0.14 -7.96
CA SER A 82 9.84 0.39 -7.15
C SER A 82 11.00 -0.55 -7.51
N THR A 83 10.73 -1.84 -7.77
CA THR A 83 11.78 -2.80 -8.14
C THR A 83 12.50 -2.44 -9.44
N LEU A 84 11.79 -1.85 -10.40
CA LEU A 84 12.36 -1.40 -11.67
C LEU A 84 13.27 -0.17 -11.52
N LEU A 85 13.09 0.61 -10.45
CA LEU A 85 13.78 1.89 -10.26
C LEU A 85 15.07 1.77 -9.45
N MET A 86 15.08 0.92 -8.41
CA MET A 86 16.14 0.98 -7.38
C MET A 86 16.62 -0.38 -6.88
N TYR A 87 16.07 -1.49 -7.36
CA TYR A 87 16.41 -2.82 -6.86
C TYR A 87 17.04 -3.71 -7.93
N ASN A 88 17.70 -4.77 -7.47
CA ASN A 88 18.17 -5.83 -8.35
C ASN A 88 16.98 -6.58 -9.00
N PRO A 89 17.16 -7.13 -10.22
CA PRO A 89 16.10 -7.81 -10.95
C PRO A 89 15.41 -8.93 -10.16
N GLY A 90 16.14 -9.67 -9.31
CA GLY A 90 15.57 -10.78 -8.53
C GLY A 90 14.63 -10.37 -7.39
N THR A 91 14.54 -9.08 -7.06
CA THR A 91 13.73 -8.54 -5.95
C THR A 91 12.23 -8.59 -6.27
N TRP A 92 11.85 -8.82 -7.52
CA TRP A 92 10.47 -8.86 -7.98
C TRP A 92 9.58 -9.80 -7.15
N ILE A 93 10.15 -10.89 -6.64
CA ILE A 93 9.43 -11.88 -5.82
C ILE A 93 8.84 -11.28 -4.54
N TYR A 94 9.42 -10.20 -4.02
CA TYR A 94 8.88 -9.51 -2.85
C TYR A 94 7.57 -8.78 -3.15
N ALA A 95 7.22 -8.52 -4.41
CA ALA A 95 5.88 -8.03 -4.76
C ALA A 95 4.78 -9.03 -4.39
N VAL A 96 5.07 -10.34 -4.50
CA VAL A 96 4.17 -11.40 -4.02
C VAL A 96 4.04 -11.35 -2.50
N GLY A 97 5.15 -11.12 -1.80
CA GLY A 97 5.16 -10.92 -0.34
C GLY A 97 4.32 -9.70 0.07
N VAL A 98 4.52 -8.55 -0.60
CA VAL A 98 3.74 -7.32 -0.37
C VAL A 98 2.25 -7.59 -0.56
N LEU A 99 1.86 -8.27 -1.65
CA LEU A 99 0.47 -8.64 -1.91
C LEU A 99 -0.13 -9.43 -0.74
N LEU A 100 0.51 -10.54 -0.35
CA LEU A 100 -0.02 -11.44 0.66
C LEU A 100 -0.07 -10.79 2.05
N VAL A 101 0.98 -10.07 2.42
CA VAL A 101 1.08 -9.41 3.73
C VAL A 101 0.13 -8.21 3.82
N CYS A 102 -0.03 -7.45 2.73
CA CYS A 102 -1.04 -6.38 2.65
C CYS A 102 -2.46 -6.93 2.72
N ALA A 103 -2.76 -8.02 1.99
CA ALA A 103 -4.06 -8.68 2.08
C ALA A 103 -4.35 -9.21 3.50
N LEU A 104 -3.33 -9.75 4.17
CA LEU A 104 -3.44 -10.18 5.57
C LEU A 104 -3.75 -9.02 6.52
N GLY A 105 -3.04 -7.89 6.37
CA GLY A 105 -3.32 -6.67 7.14
C GLY A 105 -4.74 -6.17 6.89
N GLY A 106 -5.19 -6.16 5.63
CA GLY A 106 -6.53 -5.75 5.26
C GLY A 106 -7.63 -6.67 5.79
N ALA A 107 -7.41 -7.98 5.79
CA ALA A 107 -8.35 -8.94 6.36
C ALA A 107 -8.51 -8.73 7.88
N LEU A 108 -7.42 -8.46 8.59
CA LEU A 108 -7.45 -8.11 10.01
C LEU A 108 -8.13 -6.77 10.26
N GLY A 109 -7.83 -5.75 9.47
CA GLY A 109 -8.47 -4.43 9.58
C GLY A 109 -9.98 -4.51 9.39
N GLY A 110 -10.43 -5.23 8.35
CA GLY A 110 -11.85 -5.46 8.11
C GLY A 110 -12.54 -6.22 9.24
N ALA A 111 -11.88 -7.23 9.82
CA ALA A 111 -12.42 -7.98 10.95
C ALA A 111 -12.53 -7.13 12.23
N LEU A 112 -11.58 -6.22 12.47
CA LEU A 112 -11.60 -5.30 13.61
C LEU A 112 -12.75 -4.29 13.49
N THR A 113 -12.94 -3.69 12.32
CA THR A 113 -14.04 -2.75 12.07
C THR A 113 -15.41 -3.43 12.23
N ALA A 114 -15.58 -4.63 11.65
CA ALA A 114 -16.83 -5.39 11.77
C ALA A 114 -17.17 -5.82 13.21
N LYS A 115 -16.16 -5.98 14.08
CA LYS A 115 -16.35 -6.30 15.50
C LYS A 115 -16.73 -5.08 16.33
N GLY A 116 -16.24 -3.89 15.96
CA GLY A 116 -16.54 -2.63 16.66
C GLY A 116 -17.97 -2.11 16.45
N GLU A 117 -18.65 -2.58 15.40
CA GLU A 117 -20.04 -2.23 15.08
C GLU A 117 -21.09 -3.13 15.77
N ARG A 118 -20.67 -4.11 16.58
CA ARG A 118 -21.54 -5.00 17.37
C ARG A 118 -21.50 -4.67 18.85
#